data_AF-A0A4P7S0G2-F1
#
_entry.id   AF-A0A4P7S0G2-F1
#
_cell.length_a   1.000
_cell.length_b   1.000
_cell.length_c   1.000
_cell.angle_alpha   90.00
_cell.angle_beta   90.00
_cell.angle_gamma   90.00
#
_symmetry.space_group_name_H-M   'P 1'
#
loop_
_entity.id
_entity.type
_entity.pdbx_description
1 polymer ?
#
loop_
_entity_poly.entity_id
_entity_poly.type
_entity_poly.pdbx_seq_one_letter_code
_entity_poly.pdbx_strand_id
1 'polypeptide(L)' 'MPDLKLPKIPDRTPIKMTIQLLPELAEALGAYAAAYEQAYGKAEPVGELIPFMLAAFLESDRAFARAQR' A
#
# COMPACT_ATOMS: atom_id res chain seq x y z
N MET A 1 36.11 13.32 -9.61
CA MET A 1 34.68 13.16 -9.96
C MET A 1 33.92 13.21 -8.64
N PRO A 2 32.85 14.02 -8.49
CA PRO A 2 32.41 14.42 -7.17
C PRO A 2 31.82 13.24 -6.40
N ASP A 3 32.43 12.95 -5.24
CA ASP A 3 31.88 12.12 -4.17
C ASP A 3 30.63 12.80 -3.60
N LEU A 4 29.49 12.62 -4.28
CA LEU A 4 28.19 13.05 -3.80
C LEU A 4 27.83 12.23 -2.56
N LYS A 5 27.76 12.91 -1.40
CA LYS A 5 27.30 12.35 -0.12
C LYS A 5 25.84 11.87 -0.15
N LEU A 6 25.07 12.29 -1.16
CA LEU A 6 23.71 11.83 -1.37
C LEU A 6 23.75 10.64 -2.33
N PRO A 7 23.53 9.40 -1.85
CA PRO A 7 23.40 8.25 -2.73
C PRO A 7 22.22 8.46 -3.68
N LYS A 8 22.27 7.79 -4.84
CA LYS A 8 21.18 7.81 -5.82
C LYS A 8 19.86 7.49 -5.11
N ILE A 9 18.90 8.41 -5.25
CA ILE A 9 17.56 8.24 -4.67
C ILE A 9 16.97 6.94 -5.27
N PRO A 10 16.35 6.06 -4.45
CA PRO A 10 15.72 4.85 -4.96
C PRO A 10 14.67 5.21 -6.00
N ASP A 11 14.48 4.33 -6.98
CA ASP A 11 13.42 4.50 -7.97
C ASP A 11 12.07 4.49 -7.25
N ARG A 12 11.33 5.60 -7.36
CA ARG A 12 10.01 5.80 -6.76
C ARG A 12 8.91 5.80 -7.81
N THR A 13 9.21 5.35 -9.03
CA THR A 13 8.24 5.29 -10.12
C THR A 13 7.11 4.34 -9.74
N PRO A 14 5.85 4.81 -9.61
CA PRO A 14 4.74 3.93 -9.30
C PRO A 14 4.53 2.91 -10.42
N ILE A 15 4.42 1.63 -10.06
CA ILE A 15 4.12 0.56 -11.01
C ILE A 15 2.61 0.34 -11.01
N LYS A 16 1.96 0.53 -12.16
CA LYS A 16 0.53 0.22 -12.31
C LYS A 16 0.34 -1.29 -12.40
N MET A 17 -0.43 -1.85 -11.47
CA MET A 17 -0.80 -3.26 -11.46
C MET A 17 -2.32 -3.40 -11.61
N THR A 18 -2.76 -4.25 -12.54
CA THR A 18 -4.19 -4.61 -12.69
C THR A 18 -4.42 -5.94 -12.00
N ILE A 19 -5.35 -5.98 -11.03
CA ILE A 19 -5.71 -7.18 -10.28
C ILE A 19 -7.21 -7.47 -10.40
N GLN A 20 -7.59 -8.73 -10.28
CA GLN A 20 -8.99 -9.14 -10.16
C GLN A 20 -9.26 -9.47 -8.69
N LEU A 21 -10.34 -8.91 -8.14
CA LEU A 21 -10.76 -9.14 -6.77
C LEU A 21 -11.98 -10.06 -6.76
N LEU A 22 -12.04 -10.96 -5.77
CA LEU A 22 -13.27 -11.69 -5.49
C LEU A 22 -14.34 -10.72 -4.97
N PRO A 23 -15.64 -10.97 -5.24
CA PRO A 23 -16.73 -10.08 -4.81
C PRO A 23 -16.69 -9.75 -3.31
N GLU A 24 -16.46 -10.77 -2.47
CA GLU A 24 -16.38 -10.65 -1.02
C GLU A 24 -15.30 -9.66 -0.56
N LEU A 25 -14.13 -9.70 -1.22
CA LEU A 25 -13.03 -8.79 -0.91
C LEU A 25 -13.34 -7.36 -1.41
N ALA A 26 -13.98 -7.22 -2.57
CA ALA A 26 -14.39 -5.92 -3.08
C ALA A 26 -15.40 -5.23 -2.15
N GLU A 27 -16.37 -5.99 -1.63
CA GLU A 27 -17.34 -5.50 -0.64
C GLU A 27 -16.67 -5.10 0.67
N ALA A 28 -15.78 -5.96 1.20
CA ALA A 28 -15.04 -5.66 2.42
C ALA A 28 -14.18 -4.39 2.30
N LEU A 29 -13.51 -4.21 1.16
CA LEU A 29 -12.73 -3.00 0.88
C LEU A 29 -13.60 -1.75 0.79
N GLY A 30 -14.79 -1.84 0.19
CA GLY A 30 -15.76 -0.75 0.15
C GLY A 30 -16.25 -0.36 1.55
N ALA A 31 -16.58 -1.35 2.39
CA ALA A 31 -16.96 -1.12 3.77
C ALA A 31 -15.82 -0.47 4.58
N TYR A 32 -14.58 -0.90 4.34
CA TYR A 32 -13.42 -0.29 4.99
C TYR A 32 -13.22 1.16 4.58
N ALA A 33 -13.38 1.51 3.29
CA ALA A 33 -13.27 2.90 2.83
C ALA A 33 -14.32 3.80 3.49
N ALA A 34 -15.56 3.31 3.66
CA ALA A 34 -16.60 4.04 4.40
C ALA A 34 -16.22 4.23 5.88
N ALA A 35 -15.66 3.19 6.53
CA ALA A 35 -15.19 3.31 7.90
C ALA A 35 -14.01 4.28 8.04
N TYR A 36 -13.10 4.30 7.06
CA TYR A 36 -11.98 5.25 7.00
C TYR A 36 -12.48 6.69 6.89
N GLU A 37 -13.46 6.95 6.02
CA GLU A 37 -14.09 8.27 5.91
C GLU A 37 -14.76 8.70 7.22
N GLN A 38 -15.47 7.80 7.89
CA GLN A 38 -16.08 8.10 9.18
C GLN A 38 -15.04 8.43 10.27
N ALA A 39 -13.90 7.73 10.26
CA ALA A 39 -12.85 7.93 11.25
C ALA A 39 -12.05 9.22 11.03
N TYR A 40 -11.80 9.59 9.77
CA TYR A 40 -10.88 10.68 9.43
C TYR A 40 -11.55 11.87 8.73
N GLY A 41 -12.85 11.81 8.47
CA GLY A 41 -13.62 12.85 7.78
C GLY A 41 -13.23 13.05 6.31
N LYS A 42 -12.46 12.12 5.74
CA LYS A 42 -11.94 12.21 4.37
C LYS A 42 -12.25 10.94 3.61
N ALA A 43 -13.08 11.08 2.58
CA ALA A 43 -13.31 10.03 1.60
C ALA A 43 -12.05 9.82 0.77
N GLU A 44 -11.57 8.57 0.72
CA GLU A 44 -10.48 8.15 -0.15
C GLU A 44 -10.96 6.95 -0.98
N PRO A 45 -10.69 6.92 -2.30
CA PRO A 45 -11.01 5.76 -3.12
C PRO A 45 -10.31 4.51 -2.59
N VAL A 46 -10.98 3.36 -2.65
CA VAL A 46 -10.39 2.06 -2.30
C VAL A 46 -9.04 1.85 -3.02
N GLY A 47 -8.93 2.24 -4.29
CA GLY A 47 -7.70 2.14 -5.07
C GLY A 47 -6.51 2.91 -4.48
N GLU A 48 -6.76 4.03 -3.80
CA GLU A 48 -5.73 4.82 -3.13
C GLU A 48 -5.38 4.23 -1.75
N LEU A 49 -6.32 3.55 -1.10
CA LEU A 49 -6.09 2.89 0.20
C LEU A 49 -5.32 1.56 0.05
N ILE A 50 -5.54 0.82 -1.03
CA ILE A 50 -4.95 -0.51 -1.27
C ILE A 50 -3.41 -0.50 -1.13
N PRO A 51 -2.64 0.42 -1.75
CA PRO A 51 -1.19 0.45 -1.59
C PRO A 51 -0.73 0.56 -0.13
N PHE A 52 -1.40 1.39 0.68
CA PHE A 52 -1.07 1.55 2.10
C PHE A 52 -1.45 0.31 2.92
N MET A 53 -2.60 -0.31 2.62
CA MET A 53 -3.01 -1.57 3.25
C MET A 53 -2.00 -2.69 2.96
N LEU A 54 -1.55 -2.81 1.70
CA LEU A 54 -0.58 -3.83 1.30
C LEU A 54 0.79 -3.58 1.93
N ALA A 55 1.25 -2.33 1.98
CA ALA A 55 2.49 -1.98 2.65
C ALA A 55 2.43 -2.36 4.15
N ALA A 56 1.37 -1.94 4.85
CA ALA A 56 1.17 -2.26 6.26
C ALA A 56 1.07 -3.78 6.50
N PHE A 57 0.41 -4.52 5.61
CA PHE A 57 0.34 -5.97 5.67
C PHE A 57 1.74 -6.60 5.57
N LEU A 58 2.53 -6.23 4.56
CA LEU A 58 3.88 -6.75 4.35
C LEU A 58 4.82 -6.39 5.51
N GLU A 59 4.71 -5.18 6.06
CA GLU A 59 5.47 -4.76 7.24
C GLU A 59 5.08 -5.53 8.51
N SER A 60 3.80 -5.91 8.64
CA SER A 60 3.31 -6.67 9.78
C SER A 60 3.71 -8.15 9.76
N ASP A 61 4.01 -8.71 8.58
CA ASP A 61 4.40 -10.11 8.42
C ASP A 61 5.89 -10.33 8.75
N ARG A 62 6.14 -10.64 10.02
CA ARG A 62 7.49 -10.94 10.53
C ARG A 62 8.12 -12.18 9.90
N ALA A 63 7.32 -13.17 9.49
CA ALA A 63 7.84 -14.39 8.88
C ALA A 63 8.34 -14.08 7.47
N PHE A 64 7.55 -13.31 6.70
CA PHE A 64 7.95 -12.78 5.41
C PHE A 64 9.21 -11.90 5.51
N ALA A 65 9.24 -10.96 6.46
CA ALA A 65 10.40 -10.08 6.67
C ALA A 65 11.69 -10.84 6.99
N ARG A 66 11.60 -12.01 7.65
CA ARG A 66 12.76 -12.88 7.90
C ARG A 66 13.21 -13.63 6.66
N ALA A 67 12.28 -14.05 5.80
CA ALA A 67 12.59 -14.76 4.56
C ALA A 67 13.17 -13.86 3.47
N GLN A 68 12.94 -12.54 3.55
CA GLN A 68 13.49 -11.55 2.61
C GLN A 68 14.92 -11.10 2.94
N ARG A 69 15.43 -11.43 4.14
CA ARG A 69 16.83 -11.16 4.54
C ARG A 69 17.79 -12.20 3.97
#